data_AF-A0A356UBC9-F1
#
_entry.id   AF-A0A356UBC9-F1
#
_cell.length_a   1.000
_cell.length_b   1.000
_cell.length_c   1.000
_cell.angle_alpha   90.00
_cell.angle_beta   90.00
_cell.angle_gamma   90.00
#
_symmetry.space_group_name_H-M   'P 1'
#
loop_
_entity.id
_entity.type
_entity.pdbx_description
1 polymer ?
#
loop_
_entity_poly.entity_id
_entity_poly.type
_entity_poly.pdbx_seq_one_letter_code
_entity_poly.pdbx_strand_id
1 'polypeptide(L)'
;MALLGDPFVANLPRQLSNEELIQALRVDIAGELEAIIGYEAHVMATNDERVKKVLTHIANEERRHVGQLQQLLFVLNPGEQQYFDQGLQAIQQQQSQNFQMPMQ
;
A
#
# COMPACT_ATOMS: atom_id res chain seq x y z
N MET A 1 -8.99 1.00 15.68
CA MET A 1 -10.40 1.44 15.80
C MET A 1 -10.47 2.80 15.14
N ALA A 2 -11.11 2.92 13.97
CA ALA A 2 -11.19 4.20 13.28
C ALA A 2 -11.97 5.19 14.15
N LEU A 3 -11.35 6.32 14.49
CA LEU A 3 -11.93 7.42 15.25
C LEU A 3 -12.90 8.23 14.38
N LEU A 4 -13.93 7.58 13.83
CA LEU A 4 -14.88 8.21 12.90
C LEU A 4 -15.94 9.10 13.60
N GLY A 5 -15.87 9.24 14.93
CA GLY A 5 -16.80 10.07 15.70
C GLY A 5 -16.47 11.56 15.72
N ASP A 6 -15.24 11.94 15.39
CA ASP A 6 -14.79 13.34 15.33
C ASP A 6 -14.66 13.80 13.86
N PRO A 7 -15.45 14.79 13.40
CA PRO A 7 -15.39 15.27 12.03
C PRO A 7 -14.08 15.99 11.67
N PHE A 8 -13.23 16.32 12.65
CA PHE A 8 -11.95 17.00 12.45
C PHE A 8 -10.73 16.10 12.58
N VAL A 9 -10.91 14.79 12.78
CA VAL A 9 -9.83 13.84 13.10
C VAL A 9 -8.68 13.82 12.08
N ALA A 10 -8.95 14.20 10.82
CA ALA A 10 -7.95 14.25 9.74
C ALA A 10 -7.50 15.67 9.37
N ASN A 11 -8.02 16.71 10.03
CA ASN A 11 -7.61 18.09 9.76
C ASN A 11 -6.26 18.39 10.42
N LEU A 12 -5.29 18.84 9.61
CA LEU A 12 -3.99 19.28 10.11
C LEU A 12 -3.99 20.78 10.39
N PRO A 13 -3.40 21.25 11.51
CA PRO A 13 -3.39 22.67 11.88
C PRO A 13 -2.43 23.51 11.02
N ARG A 14 -1.60 22.87 10.19
CA ARG A 14 -0.68 23.50 9.25
C ARG A 14 -0.42 22.58 8.06
N GLN A 15 0.19 23.13 7.01
CA GLN A 15 0.72 22.32 5.91
C GLN A 15 1.87 21.42 6.40
N LEU A 16 1.96 20.23 5.80
CA LEU A 16 3.05 19.29 6.01
C LEU A 16 4.33 19.82 5.36
N SER A 17 5.48 19.58 6.00
CA SER A 17 6.76 19.68 5.29
C SER A 17 6.89 18.55 4.27
N ASN A 18 7.90 18.61 3.40
CA ASN A 18 8.15 17.53 2.44
C ASN A 18 8.44 16.20 3.15
N GLU A 19 9.23 16.22 4.23
CA GLU A 19 9.57 15.03 5.02
C GLU A 19 8.33 14.43 5.70
N GLU A 20 7.44 15.28 6.21
CA GLU A 20 6.20 14.82 6.84
C GLU A 20 5.20 14.30 5.81
N LEU A 21 5.12 14.93 4.63
CA LEU A 21 4.29 14.46 3.52
C LEU A 21 4.76 13.10 3.01
N ILE A 22 6.07 12.85 2.97
CA ILE A 22 6.63 11.52 2.68
C ILE A 22 6.15 10.48 3.70
N GLN A 23 6.13 10.81 5.00
CA GLN A 23 5.60 9.88 6.01
C GLN A 23 4.09 9.70 5.88
N ALA A 24 3.34 10.77 5.57
CA ALA A 24 1.90 10.68 5.32
C ALA A 24 1.60 9.73 4.16
N LEU A 25 2.32 9.82 3.04
CA LEU A 25 2.15 8.88 1.92
C LEU A 25 2.44 7.42 2.32
N ARG A 26 3.40 7.17 3.21
CA ARG A 26 3.65 5.81 3.74
C ARG A 26 2.48 5.32 4.60
N VAL A 27 1.88 6.21 5.39
CA VAL A 27 0.66 5.90 6.15
C VAL A 27 -0.50 5.61 5.20
N ASP A 28 -0.66 6.39 4.14
CA ASP A 28 -1.71 6.17 3.12
C ASP A 28 -1.52 4.81 2.43
N ILE A 29 -0.30 4.46 2.01
CA ILE A 29 0.02 3.14 1.44
C ILE A 29 -0.33 2.01 2.42
N ALA A 30 0.00 2.17 3.71
CA ALA A 30 -0.35 1.19 4.73
C ALA A 30 -1.87 1.06 4.91
N GLY A 31 -2.61 2.17 4.81
CA GLY A 31 -4.07 2.20 4.84
C GLY A 31 -4.68 1.44 3.66
N GLU A 32 -4.16 1.62 2.45
CA GLU A 32 -4.62 0.86 1.28
C GLU A 32 -4.34 -0.64 1.43
N LEU A 33 -3.18 -1.04 1.98
CA LEU A 33 -2.86 -2.44 2.28
C LEU A 33 -3.79 -3.03 3.35
N GLU A 34 -4.12 -2.27 4.40
CA GLU A 34 -5.10 -2.66 5.42
C GLU A 34 -6.49 -2.89 4.80
N ALA A 35 -6.92 -2.00 3.90
CA ALA A 35 -8.18 -2.14 3.17
C ALA A 35 -8.19 -3.41 2.29
N ILE A 36 -7.12 -3.67 1.53
CA ILE A 36 -6.96 -4.90 0.73
C ILE A 36 -7.13 -6.14 1.62
N ILE A 37 -6.37 -6.21 2.73
CA ILE A 37 -6.41 -7.34 3.67
C ILE A 37 -7.83 -7.54 4.20
N GLY A 38 -8.49 -6.46 4.62
CA GLY A 38 -9.85 -6.51 5.16
C GLY A 38 -10.87 -7.03 4.13
N TYR A 39 -10.85 -6.48 2.92
CA TYR A 39 -11.78 -6.91 1.87
C TYR A 39 -11.52 -8.36 1.43
N GLU A 40 -10.27 -8.78 1.26
CA GLU A 40 -9.94 -10.16 0.89
C GLU A 40 -10.35 -11.17 1.98
N ALA A 41 -10.14 -10.85 3.25
CA ALA A 41 -10.60 -11.68 4.36
C ALA A 41 -12.13 -11.86 4.33
N HIS A 42 -12.88 -10.78 4.05
CA HIS A 42 -14.34 -10.85 3.91
C HIS A 42 -14.79 -11.64 2.68
N VAL A 43 -14.09 -11.52 1.54
CA VAL A 43 -14.35 -12.34 0.34
C VAL A 43 -14.18 -13.83 0.65
N MET A 44 -13.14 -14.20 1.40
CA MET A 44 -12.91 -15.58 1.83
C MET A 44 -13.94 -16.10 2.84
N ALA A 45 -14.52 -15.21 3.66
CA ALA A 45 -15.45 -15.55 4.74
C ALA A 45 -16.93 -15.60 4.33
N THR A 46 -17.29 -15.13 3.13
CA THR A 46 -18.69 -15.07 2.66
C THR A 46 -18.98 -16.06 1.54
N ASN A 47 -20.24 -16.49 1.45
CA ASN A 47 -20.75 -17.30 0.33
C ASN A 47 -21.68 -16.49 -0.62
N ASP A 48 -21.93 -15.20 -0.34
CA ASP A 48 -22.74 -14.36 -1.24
C ASP A 48 -21.88 -13.87 -2.42
N GLU A 49 -22.15 -14.41 -3.61
CA GLU A 49 -21.41 -14.10 -4.84
C GLU A 49 -21.52 -12.62 -5.26
N ARG A 50 -22.60 -11.92 -4.91
CA ARG A 50 -22.74 -10.49 -5.19
C ARG A 50 -21.76 -9.69 -4.33
N VAL A 51 -21.63 -10.06 -3.06
CA VAL A 51 -20.69 -9.43 -2.11
C VAL A 51 -19.25 -9.70 -2.55
N LYS A 52 -18.91 -10.96 -2.89
CA LYS A 52 -17.57 -11.30 -3.40
C LYS A 52 -17.19 -10.42 -4.59
N LYS A 53 -18.07 -10.32 -5.59
CA LYS A 53 -17.82 -9.52 -6.79
C LYS A 53 -17.47 -8.06 -6.45
N VAL A 54 -18.24 -7.43 -5.58
CA VAL A 54 -18.04 -6.02 -5.21
C VAL A 54 -16.76 -5.87 -4.37
N LEU A 55 -16.57 -6.68 -3.34
CA LEU A 55 -15.39 -6.57 -2.47
C LEU A 55 -14.08 -6.89 -3.21
N THR A 56 -14.07 -7.88 -4.10
CA THR A 56 -12.91 -8.15 -4.98
C THR A 56 -12.65 -6.99 -5.93
N HIS A 57 -13.69 -6.33 -6.44
CA HIS A 57 -13.49 -5.13 -7.26
C HIS A 57 -12.83 -4.02 -6.45
N ILE A 58 -13.34 -3.70 -5.26
CA ILE A 58 -12.79 -2.67 -4.36
C ILE A 58 -11.33 -2.99 -4.00
N ALA A 59 -11.03 -4.21 -3.56
CA ALA A 59 -9.66 -4.62 -3.24
C ALA A 59 -8.69 -4.45 -4.43
N ASN A 60 -9.16 -4.68 -5.66
CA ASN A 60 -8.36 -4.43 -6.86
C ASN A 60 -8.18 -2.93 -7.17
N GLU A 61 -9.09 -2.06 -6.75
CA GLU A 61 -8.92 -0.61 -6.83
C GLU A 61 -7.85 -0.16 -5.84
N GLU A 62 -7.89 -0.62 -4.60
CA GLU A 62 -6.89 -0.25 -3.58
C GLU A 62 -5.48 -0.71 -3.98
N ARG A 63 -5.33 -1.87 -4.65
CA ARG A 63 -4.05 -2.30 -5.25
C ARG A 63 -3.51 -1.29 -6.27
N ARG A 64 -4.39 -0.63 -7.03
CA ARG A 64 -3.99 0.45 -7.96
C ARG A 64 -3.62 1.73 -7.18
N HIS A 65 -4.34 2.05 -6.11
CA HIS A 65 -4.03 3.18 -5.25
C HIS A 65 -2.66 3.03 -4.59
N VAL A 66 -2.30 1.83 -4.10
CA VAL A 66 -0.93 1.53 -3.63
C VAL A 66 0.12 1.92 -4.66
N GLY A 67 -0.07 1.54 -5.93
CA GLY A 67 0.86 1.89 -7.01
C GLY A 67 0.94 3.40 -7.29
N GLN A 68 -0.20 4.10 -7.25
CA GLN A 68 -0.26 5.55 -7.44
C GLN A 68 0.46 6.30 -6.31
N LEU A 69 0.20 5.92 -5.06
CA LEU A 69 0.83 6.51 -3.88
C LEU A 69 2.33 6.22 -3.83
N GLN A 70 2.74 4.99 -4.17
CA GLN A 70 4.15 4.61 -4.28
C GLN A 70 4.88 5.45 -5.32
N GLN A 71 4.26 5.75 -6.46
CA GLN A 71 4.84 6.62 -7.49
C GLN A 71 5.00 8.07 -6.99
N LEU A 72 4.02 8.61 -6.25
CA LEU A 72 4.16 9.94 -5.63
C LEU A 72 5.31 9.97 -4.61
N LEU A 73 5.46 8.89 -3.83
CA LEU A 73 6.56 8.75 -2.88
C LEU A 73 7.93 8.79 -3.59
N PHE A 74 8.07 8.14 -4.74
CA PHE A 74 9.30 8.22 -5.55
C PHE A 74 9.56 9.61 -6.12
N VAL A 75 8.51 10.31 -6.56
CA VAL A 75 8.64 11.69 -7.06
C VAL A 75 9.17 12.63 -5.96
N LEU A 76 8.69 12.47 -4.73
CA LEU A 76 9.09 13.31 -3.60
C LEU A 76 10.41 12.87 -2.94
N ASN A 77 10.74 11.58 -3.01
CA ASN A 77 11.96 11.00 -2.45
C ASN A 77 12.63 10.04 -3.46
N PRO A 78 13.41 10.54 -4.43
CA PRO A 78 14.09 9.70 -5.41
C PRO A 78 15.06 8.68 -4.79
N GLY A 79 15.58 8.95 -3.59
CA GLY A 79 16.39 7.99 -2.84
C GLY A 79 15.60 6.74 -2.44
N GLU A 80 14.31 6.88 -2.12
CA GLU A 80 13.40 5.74 -1.87
C GLU A 80 13.34 4.83 -3.10
N GLN A 81 13.22 5.42 -4.29
CA GLN A 81 13.13 4.67 -5.55
C GLN A 81 14.38 3.82 -5.78
N GLN A 82 15.57 4.35 -5.47
CA GLN A 82 16.82 3.60 -5.62
C GLN A 82 16.85 2.33 -4.77
N TYR A 83 16.45 2.42 -3.50
CA TYR A 83 16.38 1.23 -2.63
C TYR A 83 15.25 0.28 -3.04
N PHE A 84 14.12 0.81 -3.50
CA PHE A 84 13.03 0.01 -4.02
C PHE A 84 13.48 -0.83 -5.24
N ASP A 85 14.16 -0.20 -6.20
CA ASP A 85 14.69 -0.87 -7.39
C ASP A 85 15.73 -1.94 -7.04
N GLN A 86 16.59 -1.68 -6.05
CA GLN A 86 17.54 -2.69 -5.52
C GLN A 86 16.80 -3.90 -4.93
N GLY A 87 15.73 -3.66 -4.16
CA GLY A 87 14.90 -4.73 -3.61
C GLY A 87 14.22 -5.56 -4.70
N LEU A 88 13.70 -4.92 -5.75
CA LEU A 88 13.14 -5.62 -6.92
C LEU A 88 14.20 -6.48 -7.62
N GLN A 89 15.39 -5.93 -7.87
CA GLN A 89 16.50 -6.64 -8.50
C GLN A 89 16.94 -7.85 -7.68
N ALA A 90 17.01 -7.72 -6.36
CA ALA A 90 17.36 -8.83 -5.46
C ALA A 90 16.38 -10.01 -5.62
N ILE A 91 15.07 -9.75 -5.67
CA ILE A 91 14.06 -10.80 -5.87
C ILE A 91 14.11 -11.38 -7.29
N GLN A 92 14.33 -10.55 -8.32
CA GLN A 92 14.50 -11.05 -9.70
C GLN A 92 15.71 -11.97 -9.84
N GLN A 93 16.82 -11.61 -9.18
CA GLN A 93 18.01 -12.46 -9.13
C GLN A 93 17.72 -13.79 -8.44
N GLN A 94 17.02 -13.76 -7.30
CA GLN A 94 16.58 -14.97 -6.60
C GLN A 94 15.70 -15.86 -7.49
N GLN A 95 14.74 -15.27 -8.22
CA GLN A 95 13.88 -15.99 -9.17
C GLN A 95 14.70 -16.67 -10.27
N SER A 96 15.69 -15.99 -10.85
CA SER A 96 16.56 -16.59 -11.89
C SER A 96 17.37 -17.79 -11.40
N GLN A 97 17.54 -17.90 -10.08
CA GLN A 97 18.26 -18.98 -9.40
C GLN A 97 17.30 -19.95 -8.69
N ASN A 98 16.00 -19.91 -9.01
CA ASN A 98 14.95 -20.71 -8.38
C ASN A 98 14.96 -20.65 -6.84
N PHE A 99 15.33 -19.49 -6.25
CA PHE A 99 15.41 -19.25 -4.82
C PHE A 99 16.36 -20.20 -4.05
N GLN A 100 17.37 -20.75 -4.72
CA GLN A 100 18.29 -21.72 -4.11
C GLN A 100 19.47 -21.08 -3.37
N MET A 101 19.79 -19.82 -3.66
CA MET A 101 20.94 -19.12 -3.09
C MET A 101 20.51 -18.22 -1.92
N PRO A 102 21.34 -18.09 -0.86
CA PRO A 102 21.06 -17.16 0.24
C PRO A 102 20.91 -15.73 -0.27
N MET A 103 19.96 -14.96 0.30
CA MET A 103 19.92 -13.52 0.08
C MET A 103 21.11 -12.86 0.80
N GLN A 104 21.76 -11.92 0.12
CA GLN A 104 22.80 -11.06 0.71
C GLN A 104 22.17 -9.88 1.44
#